data_AF-A0A950P481-F1
#
_entry.id   AF-A0A950P481-F1
#
_cell.length_a   1.000
_cell.length_b   1.000
_cell.length_c   1.000
_cell.angle_alpha   90.00
_cell.angle_beta   90.00
_cell.angle_gamma   90.00
#
_symmetry.space_group_name_H-M   'P 1'
#
loop_
_entity.id
_entity.type
_entity.pdbx_description
1 polymer ?
#
loop_
_entity_poly.entity_id
_entity_poly.type
_entity_poly.pdbx_seq_one_letter_code
_entity_poly.pdbx_strand_id
1 'polypeptide(L)'
;MAPVWDVSAGRWAVERTTGPWLQVGSLLPGGFAAYARIFHPAYRWTSDRDAAGEGSKAVRSPDGTLRWNIDVPWAEVAAANGRVAHPAMDWVTITGSERYLHGDRQPGVWDEEPREGSLPPDQSRKLISLLRSHTATPAHCWFALWDGFGNIAVPRDATRLLMPNRPMVMFSGPITGWVTHQEGDLFEQSPSLWWPEDRAWCVATDVDLMTTYLGASQACVRELTRSDGLEAMPITLDQPTTWDKDAVNPPARARTP
;
A
#
# COMPACT_ATOMS: atom_id res chain seq x y z
N MET A 1 -16.92 7.56 -8.57
CA MET A 1 -17.36 6.57 -7.57
C MET A 1 -18.57 7.14 -6.87
N ALA A 2 -19.50 6.30 -6.43
CA ALA A 2 -20.70 6.73 -5.72
C ALA A 2 -20.65 6.28 -4.25
N PRO A 3 -21.04 7.13 -3.29
CA PRO A 3 -21.13 6.72 -1.88
C PRO A 3 -22.17 5.59 -1.72
N VAL A 4 -21.89 4.69 -0.79
CA VAL A 4 -22.70 3.51 -0.49
C VAL A 4 -23.19 3.60 0.95
N TRP A 5 -24.51 3.63 1.13
CA TRP A 5 -25.14 3.79 2.44
C TRP A 5 -25.47 2.46 3.13
N ASP A 6 -25.67 1.39 2.35
CA ASP A 6 -25.77 0.02 2.86
C ASP A 6 -24.42 -0.68 2.76
N VAL A 7 -23.80 -0.92 3.91
CA VAL A 7 -22.47 -1.55 4.02
C VAL A 7 -22.52 -3.08 4.00
N SER A 8 -23.66 -3.69 3.70
CA SER A 8 -23.84 -5.15 3.65
C SER A 8 -22.81 -5.85 2.74
N ALA A 9 -22.43 -5.21 1.62
CA ALA A 9 -21.42 -5.73 0.68
C ALA A 9 -20.02 -5.87 1.30
N GLY A 10 -19.72 -5.19 2.41
CA GLY A 10 -18.43 -5.28 3.13
C GLY A 10 -18.44 -6.20 4.35
N ARG A 11 -19.60 -6.70 4.81
CA ARG A 11 -19.70 -7.48 6.06
C ARG A 11 -18.82 -8.73 6.06
N TRP A 12 -18.72 -9.38 4.91
CA TRP A 12 -17.87 -10.57 4.75
C TRP A 12 -16.40 -10.28 5.05
N ALA A 13 -15.91 -9.06 4.77
CA ALA A 13 -14.53 -8.68 5.05
C ALA A 13 -14.33 -8.57 6.56
N VAL A 14 -15.23 -7.85 7.25
CA VAL A 14 -15.23 -7.72 8.71
C VAL A 14 -15.27 -9.09 9.40
N GLU A 15 -16.13 -10.00 8.95
CA GLU A 15 -16.27 -11.34 9.52
C GLU A 15 -15.04 -12.23 9.33
N ARG A 16 -14.26 -12.00 8.27
CA ARG A 16 -13.10 -12.84 7.91
C ARG A 16 -11.76 -12.22 8.27
N THR A 17 -11.73 -10.95 8.64
CA THR A 17 -10.55 -10.31 9.25
C THR A 17 -10.38 -10.86 10.66
N THR A 18 -9.19 -11.41 10.95
CA THR A 18 -8.91 -12.14 12.19
C THR A 18 -7.50 -11.86 12.70
N GLY A 19 -7.25 -12.16 13.96
CA GLY A 19 -5.93 -11.99 14.57
C GLY A 19 -5.74 -10.62 15.25
N PRO A 20 -4.65 -10.48 16.01
CA PRO A 20 -4.32 -9.25 16.70
C PRO A 20 -4.05 -8.10 15.72
N TRP A 21 -4.28 -6.88 16.20
CA TRP A 21 -3.91 -5.66 15.50
C TRP A 21 -2.43 -5.72 15.09
N LEU A 22 -2.10 -5.22 13.89
CA LEU A 22 -0.76 -5.26 13.27
C LEU A 22 -0.30 -6.65 12.81
N GLN A 23 -1.23 -7.56 12.54
CA GLN A 23 -0.99 -8.72 11.70
C GLN A 23 -1.72 -8.57 10.37
N VAL A 24 -1.23 -9.27 9.34
CA VAL A 24 -1.84 -9.27 8.00
C VAL A 24 -3.33 -9.64 8.07
N GLY A 25 -3.70 -10.63 8.89
CA GLY A 25 -5.09 -11.03 9.10
C GLY A 25 -6.00 -9.95 9.68
N SER A 26 -5.43 -8.94 10.36
CA SER A 26 -6.19 -7.79 10.88
C SER A 26 -6.47 -6.73 9.81
N LEU A 27 -5.78 -6.80 8.67
CA LEU A 27 -5.95 -5.90 7.53
C LEU A 27 -6.76 -6.55 6.41
N LEU A 28 -6.47 -7.83 6.11
CA LEU A 28 -7.09 -8.58 5.03
C LEU A 28 -7.97 -9.72 5.53
N PRO A 29 -9.12 -9.94 4.87
CA PRO A 29 -9.96 -11.08 5.19
C PRO A 29 -9.32 -12.41 4.81
N GLY A 30 -9.56 -13.42 5.65
CA GLY A 30 -9.26 -14.82 5.40
C GLY A 30 -10.04 -15.43 4.23
N GLY A 31 -9.58 -16.60 3.76
CA GLY A 31 -10.29 -17.41 2.77
C GLY A 31 -9.80 -17.28 1.32
N PHE A 32 -8.76 -16.50 1.06
CA PHE A 32 -8.06 -16.50 -0.22
C PHE A 32 -7.03 -17.63 -0.30
N ALA A 33 -6.69 -18.05 -1.52
CA ALA A 33 -5.74 -19.14 -1.74
C ALA A 33 -4.28 -18.72 -1.55
N ALA A 34 -3.99 -17.41 -1.65
CA ALA A 34 -2.66 -16.83 -1.43
C ALA A 34 -2.75 -15.37 -1.03
N TYR A 35 -1.66 -14.87 -0.42
CA TYR A 35 -1.51 -13.50 0.03
C TYR A 35 -0.15 -12.93 -0.40
N ALA A 36 -0.10 -11.62 -0.65
CA ALA A 36 1.11 -10.90 -1.00
C ALA A 36 1.17 -9.55 -0.28
N ARG A 37 2.40 -9.11 0.00
CA ARG A 37 2.73 -7.74 0.43
C ARG A 37 3.41 -7.03 -0.73
N ILE A 38 2.99 -5.80 -0.98
CA ILE A 38 3.51 -4.87 -1.98
C ILE A 38 4.22 -3.75 -1.23
N PHE A 39 5.50 -3.56 -1.51
CA PHE A 39 6.34 -2.55 -0.87
C PHE A 39 6.24 -1.24 -1.66
N HIS A 40 5.86 -0.14 -1.00
CA HIS A 40 5.82 1.15 -1.68
C HIS A 40 7.28 1.58 -1.95
N PRO A 41 7.63 1.99 -3.18
CA PRO A 41 9.00 2.42 -3.48
C PRO A 41 9.35 3.68 -2.67
N ALA A 42 10.60 3.78 -2.25
CA ALA A 42 11.21 5.07 -1.96
C ALA A 42 11.52 5.79 -3.28
N TYR A 43 11.91 7.06 -3.26
CA TYR A 43 12.22 7.79 -4.48
C TYR A 43 13.60 8.42 -4.43
N ARG A 44 14.31 8.37 -5.55
CA ARG A 44 15.55 9.11 -5.78
C ARG A 44 15.34 10.15 -6.86
N TRP A 45 15.94 11.33 -6.71
CA TRP A 45 15.81 12.41 -7.66
C TRP A 45 16.88 12.34 -8.74
N THR A 46 16.46 12.61 -9.98
CA THR A 46 17.36 12.83 -11.11
C THR A 46 17.01 14.11 -11.86
N SER A 47 18.02 14.76 -12.43
CA SER A 47 17.82 15.83 -13.44
C SER A 47 17.78 15.27 -14.87
N ASP A 48 18.11 14.00 -15.04
CA ASP A 48 18.07 13.31 -16.32
C ASP A 48 16.68 12.68 -16.52
N ARG A 49 15.92 13.25 -17.46
CA ARG A 49 14.57 12.79 -17.78
C ARG A 49 14.56 11.39 -18.40
N ASP A 50 15.60 11.00 -19.12
CA ASP A 50 15.69 9.68 -19.74
C ASP A 50 15.99 8.62 -18.68
N ALA A 51 16.87 8.94 -17.72
CA ALA A 51 17.14 8.07 -16.58
C ALA A 51 15.93 7.90 -15.64
N ALA A 52 15.02 8.88 -15.59
CA ALA A 52 13.85 8.82 -14.75
C ALA A 52 12.90 7.67 -15.13
N GLY A 53 12.87 7.29 -16.41
CA GLY A 53 11.93 6.32 -16.94
C GLY A 53 10.55 6.91 -17.25
N GLU A 54 9.75 6.11 -17.98
CA GLU A 54 8.40 6.50 -18.39
C GLU A 54 7.44 6.51 -17.20
N GLY A 55 6.59 7.55 -17.11
CA GLY A 55 5.64 7.73 -16.01
C GLY A 55 6.19 8.51 -14.80
N SER A 56 7.49 8.80 -14.77
CA SER A 56 8.12 9.48 -13.64
C SER A 56 7.62 10.90 -13.43
N LYS A 57 7.21 11.17 -12.18
CA LYS A 57 6.65 12.45 -11.77
C LYS A 57 7.75 13.49 -11.63
N ALA A 58 7.45 14.68 -12.13
CA ALA A 58 8.29 15.84 -11.89
C ALA A 58 8.06 16.34 -10.47
N VAL A 59 9.13 16.55 -9.72
CA VAL A 59 9.12 17.10 -8.37
C VAL A 59 9.99 18.35 -8.34
N ARG A 60 9.67 19.27 -7.43
CA ARG A 60 10.50 20.44 -7.19
C ARG A 60 11.36 20.15 -5.97
N SER A 61 12.67 20.05 -6.16
CA SER A 61 13.60 19.83 -5.05
C SER A 61 13.62 21.04 -4.09
N PRO A 62 14.16 20.89 -2.86
CA PRO A 62 14.26 21.97 -1.89
C PRO A 62 15.02 23.21 -2.40
N ASP A 63 15.92 23.03 -3.37
CA ASP A 63 16.66 24.11 -4.03
C ASP A 63 15.86 24.83 -5.14
N GLY A 64 14.60 24.43 -5.36
CA GLY A 64 13.71 24.98 -6.36
C GLY A 64 13.88 24.41 -7.76
N THR A 65 14.79 23.46 -7.99
CA THR A 65 15.03 22.86 -9.31
C THR A 65 13.99 21.80 -9.67
N LEU A 66 13.67 21.66 -10.95
CA LEU A 66 12.86 20.55 -11.44
C LEU A 66 13.70 19.26 -11.45
N ARG A 67 13.17 18.19 -10.85
CA ARG A 67 13.74 16.86 -10.81
C ARG A 67 12.66 15.85 -11.19
N TRP A 68 13.06 14.60 -11.38
CA TRP A 68 12.15 13.47 -11.59
C TRP A 68 12.45 12.36 -10.61
N ASN A 69 11.40 11.69 -10.15
CA ASN A 69 11.50 10.56 -9.23
C ASN A 69 11.85 9.27 -10.00
N ILE A 70 12.79 8.51 -9.45
CA ILE A 70 13.08 7.13 -9.80
C ILE A 70 12.60 6.26 -8.64
N ASP A 71 11.76 5.27 -8.93
CA ASP A 71 11.35 4.26 -7.95
C ASP A 71 12.59 3.51 -7.42
N VAL A 72 12.76 3.46 -6.10
CA VAL A 72 13.81 2.70 -5.41
C VAL A 72 13.14 1.58 -4.61
N PRO A 73 13.32 0.30 -4.99
CA PRO A 73 12.76 -0.82 -4.26
C PRO A 73 13.43 -0.97 -2.89
N TRP A 74 12.70 -1.47 -1.91
CA TRP A 74 13.18 -1.80 -0.58
C TRP A 74 14.34 -2.80 -0.62
N ALA A 75 14.38 -3.71 -1.59
CA ALA A 75 15.53 -4.59 -1.78
C ALA A 75 16.83 -3.83 -2.11
N GLU A 76 16.77 -2.73 -2.88
CA GLU A 76 17.93 -1.86 -3.15
C GLU A 76 18.35 -1.12 -1.87
N VAL A 77 17.37 -0.61 -1.11
CA VAL A 77 17.62 0.05 0.19
C VAL A 77 18.24 -0.92 1.18
N ALA A 78 17.72 -2.15 1.28
CA ALA A 78 18.25 -3.18 2.15
C ALA A 78 19.70 -3.52 1.77
N ALA A 79 19.98 -3.75 0.49
CA ALA A 79 21.33 -4.04 0.00
C ALA A 79 22.31 -2.90 0.31
N ALA A 80 21.90 -1.64 0.10
CA ALA A 80 22.72 -0.46 0.38
C ALA A 80 23.10 -0.33 1.88
N ASN A 81 22.29 -0.91 2.77
CA ASN A 81 22.50 -0.88 4.21
C ASN A 81 23.02 -2.21 4.79
N GLY A 82 23.43 -3.16 3.94
CA GLY A 82 23.91 -4.48 4.37
C GLY A 82 22.83 -5.33 5.04
N ARG A 83 21.57 -5.10 4.70
CA ARG A 83 20.38 -5.80 5.19
C ARG A 83 19.83 -6.75 4.13
N VAL A 84 18.96 -7.66 4.57
CA VAL A 84 18.38 -8.68 3.70
C VAL A 84 16.96 -8.26 3.32
N ALA A 85 16.61 -8.38 2.05
CA ALA A 85 15.24 -8.23 1.59
C ALA A 85 14.46 -9.52 1.87
N HIS A 86 13.29 -9.43 2.52
CA HIS A 86 12.42 -10.58 2.82
C HIS A 86 10.98 -10.11 3.05
N PRO A 87 9.97 -11.00 3.05
CA PRO A 87 8.56 -10.59 3.07
C PRO A 87 8.12 -9.81 4.32
N ALA A 88 8.83 -10.01 5.43
CA ALA A 88 8.55 -9.38 6.72
C ALA A 88 9.43 -8.15 7.01
N MET A 89 10.25 -7.71 6.05
CA MET A 89 11.15 -6.58 6.28
C MET A 89 10.37 -5.30 6.57
N ASP A 90 10.97 -4.41 7.35
CA ASP A 90 10.38 -3.11 7.69
C ASP A 90 11.30 -1.94 7.31
N TRP A 91 10.74 -0.80 6.93
CA TRP A 91 11.47 0.39 6.54
C TRP A 91 12.52 0.82 7.57
N VAL A 92 12.17 0.86 8.86
CA VAL A 92 13.09 1.22 9.96
C VAL A 92 14.24 0.23 10.07
N THR A 93 13.96 -1.05 9.84
CA THR A 93 14.95 -2.12 10.00
C THR A 93 15.94 -2.18 8.84
N ILE A 94 15.48 -1.93 7.61
CA ILE A 94 16.33 -1.93 6.42
C ILE A 94 17.13 -0.63 6.28
N THR A 95 16.64 0.50 6.81
CA THR A 95 17.39 1.76 6.88
C THR A 95 18.22 1.89 8.16
N GLY A 96 17.89 1.11 9.19
CA GLY A 96 18.63 1.01 10.45
C GLY A 96 18.32 2.11 11.48
N SER A 97 17.31 2.97 11.27
CA SER A 97 16.96 4.03 12.23
C SER A 97 15.54 4.57 12.05
N GLU A 98 14.83 4.84 13.15
CA GLU A 98 13.50 5.48 13.15
C GLU A 98 13.52 6.91 12.59
N ARG A 99 14.69 7.56 12.52
CA ARG A 99 14.81 8.91 11.91
C ARG A 99 14.33 8.97 10.47
N TYR A 100 14.34 7.83 9.78
CA TYR A 100 13.94 7.70 8.38
C TYR A 100 12.44 7.47 8.18
N LEU A 101 11.63 7.51 9.24
CA LEU A 101 10.18 7.46 9.14
C LEU A 101 9.57 8.78 8.64
N HIS A 102 10.22 9.92 8.91
CA HIS A 102 9.61 11.23 8.68
C HIS A 102 10.60 12.26 8.11
N GLY A 103 10.73 12.30 6.80
CA GLY A 103 11.36 13.41 6.05
C GLY A 103 12.89 13.50 6.11
N ASP A 104 13.60 12.46 6.54
CA ASP A 104 15.05 12.35 6.37
C ASP A 104 15.37 11.57 5.07
N ARG A 105 16.61 11.59 4.61
CA ARG A 105 17.05 10.96 3.37
C ARG A 105 18.34 10.16 3.54
N GLN A 106 18.60 9.26 2.60
CA GLN A 106 19.89 8.56 2.49
C GLN A 106 20.57 8.97 1.18
N PRO A 107 21.37 10.05 1.19
CA PRO A 107 22.02 10.56 -0.03
C PRO A 107 22.75 9.47 -0.80
N GLY A 108 22.50 9.39 -2.10
CA GLY A 108 23.06 8.38 -3.00
C GLY A 108 22.24 7.09 -3.11
N VAL A 109 21.24 6.87 -2.24
CA VAL A 109 20.33 5.73 -2.30
C VAL A 109 18.91 6.20 -2.60
N TRP A 110 18.35 7.07 -1.75
CA TRP A 110 17.00 7.61 -1.88
C TRP A 110 16.92 9.00 -1.24
N ASP A 111 16.03 9.84 -1.78
CA ASP A 111 15.80 11.24 -1.42
C ASP A 111 14.44 11.47 -0.75
N GLU A 112 13.45 10.63 -1.04
CA GLU A 112 12.13 10.63 -0.40
C GLU A 112 11.79 9.21 0.09
N GLU A 113 11.27 9.10 1.30
CA GLU A 113 10.79 7.85 1.88
C GLU A 113 9.57 7.28 1.13
N PRO A 114 9.27 5.97 1.28
CA PRO A 114 8.05 5.40 0.78
C PRO A 114 6.81 6.11 1.29
N ARG A 115 5.80 6.24 0.41
CA ARG A 115 4.54 6.86 0.81
C ARG A 115 3.85 6.03 1.90
N GLU A 116 3.64 6.64 3.05
CA GLU A 116 2.86 6.07 4.15
C GLU A 116 1.36 6.25 3.90
N GLY A 117 0.58 5.23 4.26
CA GLY A 117 -0.87 5.29 4.36
C GLY A 117 -1.65 5.29 3.04
N SER A 118 -0.95 5.28 1.90
CA SER A 118 -1.57 5.35 0.59
C SER A 118 -0.72 4.69 -0.49
N LEU A 119 -1.33 3.76 -1.23
CA LEU A 119 -0.71 3.11 -2.37
C LEU A 119 -0.35 4.18 -3.41
N PRO A 120 0.94 4.30 -3.81
CA PRO A 120 1.34 5.32 -4.77
C PRO A 120 0.54 5.23 -6.09
N PRO A 121 0.21 6.36 -6.73
CA PRO A 121 -0.64 6.35 -7.93
C PRO A 121 -0.10 5.48 -9.07
N ASP A 122 1.22 5.49 -9.31
CA ASP A 122 1.83 4.71 -10.38
C ASP A 122 1.79 3.20 -10.06
N GLN A 123 2.00 2.84 -8.79
CA GLN A 123 1.82 1.48 -8.28
C GLN A 123 0.34 1.05 -8.36
N SER A 124 -0.61 1.94 -8.07
CA SER A 124 -2.05 1.71 -8.20
C SER A 124 -2.44 1.38 -9.65
N ARG A 125 -1.93 2.11 -10.64
CA ARG A 125 -2.22 1.85 -12.06
C ARG A 125 -1.71 0.48 -12.51
N LYS A 126 -0.48 0.12 -12.11
CA LYS A 126 0.10 -1.21 -12.38
C LYS A 126 -0.72 -2.32 -11.74
N LEU A 127 -1.09 -2.16 -10.46
CA LEU A 127 -1.90 -3.13 -9.73
C LEU A 127 -3.30 -3.30 -10.33
N ILE A 128 -3.96 -2.19 -10.71
CA ILE A 128 -5.28 -2.25 -11.39
C ILE A 128 -5.20 -2.99 -12.72
N SER A 129 -4.16 -2.73 -13.52
CA SER A 129 -3.95 -3.43 -14.79
C SER A 129 -3.88 -4.95 -14.58
N LEU A 130 -3.11 -5.39 -13.58
CA LEU A 130 -2.99 -6.79 -13.20
C LEU A 130 -4.33 -7.36 -12.70
N LEU A 131 -4.91 -6.74 -11.66
CA LEU A 131 -6.11 -7.25 -10.98
C LEU A 131 -7.35 -7.30 -11.88
N ARG A 132 -7.43 -6.44 -12.91
CA ARG A 132 -8.52 -6.45 -13.88
C ARG A 132 -8.66 -7.80 -14.59
N SER A 133 -7.55 -8.50 -14.84
CA SER A 133 -7.52 -9.81 -15.49
C SER A 133 -7.88 -10.96 -14.53
N HIS A 134 -7.97 -10.68 -13.22
CA HIS A 134 -8.23 -11.67 -12.16
C HIS A 134 -9.62 -11.50 -11.52
N THR A 135 -10.56 -10.85 -12.20
CA THR A 135 -11.97 -10.75 -11.76
C THR A 135 -12.91 -10.79 -12.96
N ALA A 136 -14.09 -11.37 -12.77
CA ALA A 136 -15.19 -11.34 -13.73
C ALA A 136 -16.00 -10.03 -13.64
N THR A 137 -15.83 -9.23 -12.58
CA THR A 137 -16.63 -8.03 -12.31
C THR A 137 -15.79 -6.74 -12.19
N PRO A 138 -14.90 -6.40 -13.15
CA PRO A 138 -14.05 -5.21 -13.05
C PRO A 138 -14.83 -3.89 -13.16
N ALA A 139 -16.08 -3.92 -13.61
CA ALA A 139 -16.97 -2.75 -13.66
C ALA A 139 -17.64 -2.44 -12.31
N HIS A 140 -17.59 -3.38 -11.35
CA HIS A 140 -18.26 -3.28 -10.06
C HIS A 140 -17.29 -3.67 -8.94
N CYS A 141 -16.65 -2.65 -8.38
CA CYS A 141 -15.78 -2.73 -7.22
C CYS A 141 -16.33 -1.90 -6.07
N TRP A 142 -15.99 -2.33 -4.87
CA TRP A 142 -16.24 -1.64 -3.62
C TRP A 142 -14.94 -1.05 -3.11
N PHE A 143 -15.02 0.16 -2.59
CA PHE A 143 -13.90 0.91 -2.03
C PHE A 143 -14.31 1.40 -0.65
N ALA A 144 -13.51 1.09 0.37
CA ALA A 144 -13.73 1.53 1.73
C ALA A 144 -12.58 2.44 2.15
N LEU A 145 -12.91 3.64 2.63
CA LEU A 145 -11.97 4.63 3.12
C LEU A 145 -12.16 4.82 4.62
N TRP A 146 -11.05 4.83 5.37
CA TRP A 146 -11.07 5.09 6.80
C TRP A 146 -11.63 6.48 7.12
N ASP A 147 -12.65 6.54 7.99
CA ASP A 147 -13.35 7.77 8.40
C ASP A 147 -12.40 8.81 9.07
N GLY A 148 -11.22 8.37 9.52
CA GLY A 148 -10.23 9.24 10.17
C GLY A 148 -9.38 10.11 9.24
N PHE A 149 -9.46 9.96 7.90
CA PHE A 149 -8.68 10.79 6.96
C PHE A 149 -9.07 12.28 6.97
N GLY A 150 -10.12 12.68 7.68
CA GLY A 150 -10.43 14.08 8.00
C GLY A 150 -10.99 14.93 6.86
N ASN A 151 -10.87 14.48 5.60
CA ASN A 151 -11.34 15.16 4.39
C ASN A 151 -12.47 14.40 3.65
N ILE A 152 -13.16 13.50 4.35
CA ILE A 152 -14.24 12.70 3.76
C ILE A 152 -15.55 13.48 3.73
N ALA A 153 -15.97 13.87 2.52
CA ALA A 153 -17.24 14.53 2.23
C ALA A 153 -18.44 13.56 2.32
N VAL A 154 -18.59 12.87 3.45
CA VAL A 154 -19.71 11.96 3.75
C VAL A 154 -20.40 12.45 5.03
N PRO A 155 -21.75 12.46 5.09
CA PRO A 155 -22.49 12.81 6.30
C PRO A 155 -22.01 12.03 7.53
N ARG A 156 -22.00 12.71 8.69
CA ARG A 156 -21.56 12.12 9.97
C ARG A 156 -22.42 10.94 10.42
N ASP A 157 -23.68 10.89 10.00
CA ASP A 157 -24.67 9.86 10.32
C ASP A 157 -24.71 8.70 9.30
N ALA A 158 -23.87 8.72 8.26
CA ALA A 158 -23.79 7.59 7.33
C ALA A 158 -23.40 6.30 8.06
N THR A 159 -23.88 5.16 7.57
CA THR A 159 -23.46 3.86 8.13
C THR A 159 -22.00 3.59 7.79
N ARG A 160 -21.21 3.18 8.77
CA ARG A 160 -19.80 2.78 8.59
C ARG A 160 -19.67 1.27 8.53
N LEU A 161 -18.77 0.78 7.68
CA LEU A 161 -18.23 -0.56 7.78
C LEU A 161 -17.29 -0.61 8.99
N LEU A 162 -17.64 -1.40 10.01
CA LEU A 162 -16.90 -1.45 11.28
C LEU A 162 -15.73 -2.42 11.20
N MET A 163 -14.71 -2.10 10.38
CA MET A 163 -13.44 -2.82 10.44
C MET A 163 -12.78 -2.57 11.81
N PRO A 164 -12.12 -3.57 12.42
CA PRO A 164 -11.45 -3.40 13.72
C PRO A 164 -10.52 -2.17 13.71
N ASN A 165 -10.70 -1.27 14.67
CA ASN A 165 -9.94 -0.01 14.83
C ASN A 165 -10.01 1.00 13.66
N ARG A 166 -10.76 0.71 12.59
CA ARG A 166 -10.81 1.51 11.36
C ARG A 166 -12.25 1.57 10.83
N PRO A 167 -13.19 2.32 11.43
CA PRO A 167 -14.50 2.52 10.81
C PRO A 167 -14.33 3.15 9.42
N MET A 168 -15.00 2.61 8.41
CA MET A 168 -14.82 3.03 7.02
C MET A 168 -16.13 3.46 6.38
N VAL A 169 -16.08 4.50 5.54
CA VAL A 169 -17.15 4.82 4.60
C VAL A 169 -16.95 4.04 3.31
N MET A 170 -18.05 3.64 2.66
CA MET A 170 -17.99 2.82 1.45
C MET A 170 -18.40 3.61 0.20
N PHE A 171 -17.76 3.26 -0.91
CA PHE A 171 -18.05 3.73 -2.25
C PHE A 171 -18.07 2.56 -3.22
N SER A 172 -18.70 2.75 -4.37
CA SER A 172 -18.68 1.78 -5.47
C SER A 172 -18.37 2.44 -6.82
N GLY A 173 -17.88 1.63 -7.75
CA GLY A 173 -17.58 2.05 -9.12
C GLY A 173 -16.75 1.01 -9.87
N PRO A 174 -16.31 1.30 -11.10
CA PRO A 174 -15.37 0.43 -11.81
C PRO A 174 -14.04 0.36 -11.07
N ILE A 175 -13.22 -0.65 -11.38
CA ILE A 175 -11.87 -0.84 -10.81
C ILE A 175 -10.97 0.39 -10.99
N THR A 176 -11.14 1.13 -12.08
CA THR A 176 -10.44 2.40 -12.36
C THR A 176 -11.02 3.59 -11.62
N GLY A 177 -12.19 3.43 -11.00
CA GLY A 177 -12.93 4.48 -10.32
C GLY A 177 -12.09 5.20 -9.28
N TRP A 178 -11.17 4.52 -8.61
CA TRP A 178 -10.23 5.13 -7.68
C TRP A 178 -9.20 6.06 -8.34
N VAL A 179 -8.53 5.61 -9.42
CA VAL A 179 -7.45 6.39 -10.08
C VAL A 179 -7.98 7.70 -10.65
N THR A 180 -9.20 7.70 -11.18
CA THR A 180 -9.85 8.93 -11.68
C THR A 180 -10.15 9.95 -10.57
N HIS A 181 -10.11 9.55 -9.29
CA HIS A 181 -10.38 10.45 -8.15
C HIS A 181 -9.12 10.98 -7.49
N GLN A 182 -7.96 10.31 -7.62
CA GLN A 182 -6.65 10.85 -7.19
C GLN A 182 -6.22 12.08 -8.00
N GLU A 183 -6.76 12.24 -9.21
CA GLU A 183 -6.41 13.33 -10.13
C GLU A 183 -7.37 14.54 -10.00
N GLY A 184 -8.35 14.50 -9.07
CA GLY A 184 -9.46 15.46 -8.99
C GLY A 184 -9.79 16.05 -7.60
N ASP A 185 -8.82 16.14 -6.68
CA ASP A 185 -8.87 16.93 -5.43
C ASP A 185 -9.90 16.55 -4.35
N LEU A 186 -10.63 15.43 -4.44
CA LEU A 186 -11.51 15.00 -3.35
C LEU A 186 -10.80 14.13 -2.30
N PHE A 187 -9.78 13.34 -2.69
CA PHE A 187 -9.03 12.43 -1.80
C PHE A 187 -7.59 12.21 -2.30
N GLU A 188 -6.60 12.60 -1.50
CA GLU A 188 -5.19 12.28 -1.79
C GLU A 188 -4.82 10.81 -1.46
N GLN A 189 -5.63 10.12 -0.65
CA GLN A 189 -5.30 8.83 -0.02
C GLN A 189 -6.00 7.63 -0.67
N SER A 190 -5.27 6.55 -0.94
CA SER A 190 -5.84 5.29 -1.46
C SER A 190 -6.95 4.71 -0.59
N PRO A 191 -7.87 3.92 -1.16
CA PRO A 191 -8.82 3.15 -0.40
C PRO A 191 -8.07 2.30 0.62
N SER A 192 -8.54 2.33 1.86
CA SER A 192 -7.98 1.51 2.92
C SER A 192 -8.26 0.03 2.66
N LEU A 193 -9.39 -0.28 2.01
CA LEU A 193 -9.78 -1.63 1.60
C LEU A 193 -10.59 -1.58 0.30
N TRP A 194 -10.35 -2.49 -0.64
CA TRP A 194 -11.15 -2.57 -1.89
C TRP A 194 -11.15 -3.97 -2.51
N TRP A 195 -12.25 -4.30 -3.20
CA TRP A 195 -12.49 -5.62 -3.79
C TRP A 195 -13.54 -5.55 -4.93
N PRO A 196 -13.56 -6.50 -5.87
CA PRO A 196 -14.60 -6.62 -6.89
C PRO A 196 -15.86 -7.31 -6.33
N GLU A 197 -16.99 -7.15 -6.99
CA GLU A 197 -18.28 -7.78 -6.61
C GLU A 197 -18.17 -9.31 -6.44
N ASP A 198 -17.42 -9.99 -7.31
CA ASP A 198 -17.17 -11.43 -7.24
C ASP A 198 -16.20 -11.86 -6.13
N ARG A 199 -15.60 -10.90 -5.41
CA ARG A 199 -14.64 -11.10 -4.31
C ARG A 199 -13.44 -11.97 -4.71
N ALA A 200 -13.05 -11.95 -5.99
CA ALA A 200 -11.91 -12.73 -6.49
C ALA A 200 -10.57 -12.32 -5.85
N TRP A 201 -10.48 -11.08 -5.37
CA TRP A 201 -9.34 -10.53 -4.64
C TRP A 201 -9.79 -9.45 -3.65
N CYS A 202 -8.92 -9.09 -2.71
CA CYS A 202 -9.10 -7.96 -1.82
C CYS A 202 -7.75 -7.30 -1.52
N VAL A 203 -7.72 -5.98 -1.59
CA VAL A 203 -6.51 -5.18 -1.36
C VAL A 203 -6.71 -4.29 -0.14
N ALA A 204 -5.70 -4.21 0.73
CA ALA A 204 -5.71 -3.38 1.92
C ALA A 204 -4.45 -2.51 2.03
N THR A 205 -4.62 -1.25 2.40
CA THR A 205 -3.55 -0.30 2.71
C THR A 205 -3.92 0.40 4.02
N ASP A 206 -3.20 0.09 5.11
CA ASP A 206 -3.42 0.78 6.38
C ASP A 206 -2.73 2.15 6.37
N VAL A 207 -3.32 3.12 7.07
CA VAL A 207 -2.82 4.50 7.16
C VAL A 207 -1.43 4.60 7.77
N ASP A 208 -1.05 3.67 8.65
CA ASP A 208 0.23 3.70 9.37
C ASP A 208 1.33 2.89 8.64
N LEU A 209 1.07 2.41 7.41
CA LEU A 209 1.96 1.49 6.71
C LEU A 209 2.47 2.03 5.38
N MET A 210 3.73 1.74 5.10
CA MET A 210 4.39 1.98 3.81
C MET A 210 4.27 0.80 2.84
N THR A 211 3.27 -0.06 3.06
CA THR A 211 3.05 -1.28 2.27
C THR A 211 1.56 -1.55 2.08
N THR A 212 1.23 -2.17 0.96
CA THR A 212 -0.12 -2.61 0.59
C THR A 212 -0.18 -4.13 0.58
N TYR A 213 -1.34 -4.71 0.86
CA TYR A 213 -1.54 -6.14 0.97
C TYR A 213 -2.60 -6.62 -0.01
N LEU A 214 -2.43 -7.82 -0.57
CA LEU A 214 -3.37 -8.47 -1.48
C LEU A 214 -3.71 -9.87 -0.96
N GLY A 215 -4.99 -10.21 -0.87
CA GLY A 215 -5.48 -11.58 -0.81
C GLY A 215 -6.13 -11.94 -2.15
N ALA A 216 -5.73 -13.05 -2.78
CA ALA A 216 -6.24 -13.45 -4.09
C ALA A 216 -6.04 -14.95 -4.39
N SER A 217 -6.25 -15.35 -5.65
CA SER A 217 -5.87 -16.67 -6.14
C SER A 217 -4.33 -16.85 -6.16
N GLN A 218 -3.85 -18.09 -6.14
CA GLN A 218 -2.42 -18.37 -6.32
C GLN A 218 -1.89 -17.87 -7.67
N ALA A 219 -2.71 -17.88 -8.73
CA ALA A 219 -2.32 -17.37 -10.04
C ALA A 219 -2.09 -15.85 -10.00
N CYS A 220 -3.00 -15.11 -9.37
CA CYS A 220 -2.91 -13.67 -9.19
C CYS A 220 -1.68 -13.26 -8.38
N VAL A 221 -1.45 -13.88 -7.21
CA VAL A 221 -0.27 -13.60 -6.38
C VAL A 221 1.04 -13.96 -7.12
N ARG A 222 1.06 -15.08 -7.84
CA ARG A 222 2.23 -15.51 -8.64
C ARG A 222 2.58 -14.50 -9.73
N GLU A 223 1.57 -13.95 -10.40
CA GLU A 223 1.75 -12.90 -11.41
C GLU A 223 2.25 -11.61 -10.76
N LEU A 224 1.64 -11.18 -9.65
CA LEU A 224 2.05 -9.98 -8.91
C LEU A 224 3.52 -10.04 -8.49
N THR A 225 3.97 -11.14 -7.89
CA THR A 225 5.37 -11.33 -7.44
C THR A 225 6.39 -11.39 -8.57
N ARG A 226 5.95 -11.47 -9.84
CA ARG A 226 6.80 -11.45 -11.04
C ARG A 226 6.60 -10.19 -11.87
N SER A 227 5.75 -9.26 -11.42
CA SER A 227 5.45 -8.05 -12.17
C SER A 227 6.61 -7.07 -12.05
N ASP A 228 7.14 -6.65 -13.20
CA ASP A 228 8.10 -5.55 -13.23
C ASP A 228 7.44 -4.27 -12.70
N GLY A 229 8.19 -3.52 -11.88
CA GLY A 229 7.75 -2.24 -11.34
C GLY A 229 6.74 -2.31 -10.17
N LEU A 230 6.41 -3.50 -9.66
CA LEU A 230 5.75 -3.72 -8.36
C LEU A 230 6.64 -4.62 -7.51
N GLU A 231 7.28 -4.09 -6.46
CA GLU A 231 8.02 -4.94 -5.54
C GLU A 231 7.04 -5.65 -4.61
N ALA A 232 6.88 -6.97 -4.79
CA ALA A 232 5.92 -7.74 -4.01
C ALA A 232 6.46 -9.12 -3.63
N MET A 233 6.09 -9.59 -2.43
CA MET A 233 6.50 -10.89 -1.90
C MET A 233 5.30 -11.66 -1.34
N PRO A 234 5.28 -12.99 -1.46
CA PRO A 234 4.25 -13.82 -0.84
C PRO A 234 4.36 -13.77 0.69
N ILE A 235 3.22 -13.78 1.37
CA ILE A 235 3.12 -13.70 2.84
C ILE A 235 2.03 -14.64 3.36
N THR A 236 1.92 -14.75 4.68
CA THR A 236 0.84 -15.45 5.39
C THR A 236 0.03 -14.47 6.24
N LEU A 237 -1.17 -14.86 6.65
CA LEU A 237 -2.07 -14.01 7.45
C LEU A 237 -1.56 -13.77 8.88
N ASP A 238 -0.80 -14.70 9.44
CA ASP A 238 -0.20 -14.60 10.77
C ASP A 238 1.10 -13.79 10.78
N GLN A 239 1.59 -13.36 9.62
CA GLN A 239 2.78 -12.53 9.52
C GLN A 239 2.51 -11.16 10.19
N PRO A 240 3.42 -10.69 11.07
CA PRO A 240 3.37 -9.33 11.59
C PRO A 240 3.60 -8.27 10.51
N THR A 241 3.06 -7.07 10.73
CA THR A 241 3.22 -5.92 9.84
C THR A 241 4.14 -4.84 10.40
N THR A 242 4.71 -5.02 11.60
CA THR A 242 5.56 -4.03 12.28
C THR A 242 7.02 -4.44 12.42
N TRP A 243 7.87 -3.41 12.51
CA TRP A 243 9.31 -3.48 12.63
C TRP A 243 9.85 -4.27 13.83
N ASP A 244 9.14 -4.28 14.96
CA ASP A 244 9.57 -4.97 16.18
C ASP A 244 9.59 -6.50 16.05
N LYS A 245 9.08 -7.00 14.93
CA LYS A 245 9.02 -8.43 14.59
C LYS A 245 9.88 -8.81 13.39
N ASP A 246 10.71 -7.90 12.86
CA ASP A 246 11.71 -8.28 11.86
C ASP A 246 12.83 -9.10 12.54
N ALA A 247 12.73 -10.43 12.41
CA ALA A 247 13.70 -11.36 12.96
C ALA A 247 14.98 -11.50 12.11
N VAL A 248 14.96 -11.01 10.86
CA VAL A 248 16.07 -11.15 9.90
C VAL A 248 16.96 -9.90 9.96
N ASN A 249 16.35 -8.72 9.97
CA ASN A 249 17.03 -7.44 10.17
C ASN A 249 16.72 -6.91 11.59
N PRO A 250 17.44 -7.35 12.63
CA PRO A 250 17.18 -6.85 13.97
C PRO A 250 17.38 -5.34 14.02
N PRO A 251 16.54 -4.61 14.78
CA PRO A 251 16.68 -3.18 14.96
C PRO A 251 18.10 -2.87 15.48
N ALA A 252 18.68 -1.77 15.01
CA ALA A 252 19.98 -1.34 15.49
C ALA A 252 19.92 -1.24 17.02
N ARG A 253 20.77 -1.99 17.73
CA ARG A 253 20.87 -1.84 19.19
C ARG A 253 21.16 -0.37 19.46
N ALA A 254 20.34 0.27 20.31
CA ALA A 254 20.68 1.59 20.83
C ALA A 254 22.12 1.52 21.34
N ARG A 255 23.02 2.33 20.76
CA ARG A 255 24.37 2.47 21.30
C ARG A 255 24.19 2.96 22.73
N THR A 256 24.49 2.10 23.70
CA THR A 256 24.57 2.52 25.09
C THR A 256 25.65 3.61 25.15
N PRO A 257 25.37 4.77 25.77
CA PRO A 257 26.34 5.86 25.86
C PRO A 257 27.63 5.42 26.56
#